data_AF-A0A2K2F350-F1
#
_entry.id   AF-A0A2K2F350-F1
#
_cell.length_a   1.000
_cell.length_b   1.000
_cell.length_c   1.000
_cell.angle_alpha   90.00
_cell.angle_beta   90.00
_cell.angle_gamma   90.00
#
_symmetry.space_group_name_H-M   'P 1'
#
loop_
_entity.id
_entity.type
_entity.pdbx_description
1 polymer ?
#
loop_
_entity_poly.entity_id
_entity_poly.type
_entity_poly.pdbx_seq_one_letter_code
_entity_poly.pdbx_strand_id
1 'polypeptide(L)'
;MTRTSDKYVHGTLAEKIEYDVYEENKVLKAKKIHKQNRKIKFRMILNTAFIFSLCFIIIYRYALVTELNYEIDKLGRQYEELLEEKTTLEFELEKGMNLAKIEEIARNKLGMVRPDKNQIVNVSVPKDDYTVAAAEEKTKSEAQGLFDALVYKINSFASLLY
;
A
#
# COMPACT_ATOMS: atom_id res chain seq x y z
N MET A 1 62.20 -22.15 14.38
CA MET A 1 62.64 -21.78 15.74
C MET A 1 61.42 -21.25 16.49
N THR A 2 60.97 -21.98 17.51
CA THR A 2 59.62 -21.94 18.07
C THR A 2 59.50 -20.97 19.25
N ARG A 3 58.35 -20.28 19.35
CA ARG A 3 57.92 -19.38 20.44
C ARG A 3 57.85 -20.15 21.78
N THR A 4 58.95 -20.23 22.52
CA THR A 4 58.96 -20.75 23.90
C THR A 4 59.02 -19.67 24.97
N SER A 5 59.29 -18.40 24.62
CA SER A 5 59.50 -17.32 25.60
C SER A 5 58.27 -16.98 26.44
N ASP A 6 57.05 -17.13 25.91
CA ASP A 6 55.83 -16.71 26.60
C ASP A 6 55.31 -17.71 27.64
N LYS A 7 55.87 -18.92 27.69
CA LYS A 7 55.44 -19.98 28.61
C LYS A 7 56.18 -20.00 29.95
N TYR A 8 57.26 -19.24 30.09
CA TYR A 8 58.09 -19.26 31.29
C TYR A 8 58.09 -17.90 32.00
N VAL A 9 58.26 -17.90 33.32
CA VAL A 9 58.36 -16.68 34.12
C VAL A 9 59.69 -15.99 33.82
N HIS A 10 59.63 -14.72 33.41
CA HIS A 10 60.79 -13.96 32.95
C HIS A 10 61.98 -14.05 33.93
N GLY A 11 63.14 -14.49 33.43
CA GLY A 11 64.36 -14.67 34.23
C GLY A 11 64.49 -16.02 34.95
N THR A 12 63.53 -16.94 34.78
CA THR A 12 63.56 -18.30 35.35
C THR A 12 63.11 -19.35 34.33
N LEU A 13 63.45 -20.62 34.57
CA LEU A 13 62.97 -21.77 33.78
C LEU A 13 61.60 -22.30 34.26
N ALA A 14 60.97 -21.64 35.23
CA ALA A 14 59.69 -22.06 35.78
C ALA A 14 58.56 -21.75 34.80
N GLU A 15 57.69 -22.72 34.52
CA GLU A 15 56.50 -22.54 33.69
C GLU A 15 55.56 -21.52 34.37
N LYS A 16 55.07 -20.56 33.59
CA LYS A 16 54.15 -19.54 34.07
C LYS A 16 52.81 -20.20 34.37
N ILE A 17 52.44 -20.30 35.64
CA ILE A 17 51.11 -20.74 36.05
C ILE A 17 50.05 -19.82 35.45
N GLU A 18 49.09 -20.40 34.74
CA GLU A 18 47.95 -19.68 34.18
C GLU A 18 46.98 -19.34 35.32
N TYR A 19 47.12 -18.14 35.87
CA TYR A 19 46.27 -17.64 36.94
C TYR A 19 44.96 -17.09 36.37
N ASP A 20 43.88 -17.87 36.40
CA ASP A 20 42.54 -17.31 36.18
C ASP A 20 42.07 -16.61 37.46
N VAL A 21 42.19 -15.28 37.44
CA VAL A 21 41.72 -14.34 38.49
C VAL A 21 40.27 -14.62 38.92
N TYR A 22 39.46 -15.21 38.04
CA TYR A 22 38.05 -15.54 38.28
C TYR A 22 37.81 -16.94 38.86
N GLU A 23 38.77 -17.87 38.84
CA GLU A 23 38.61 -19.18 39.48
C GLU A 23 38.90 -19.11 40.98
N GLU A 24 39.95 -18.39 41.35
CA GLU A 24 40.41 -18.31 42.73
C GLU A 24 39.61 -17.29 43.56
N ASN A 25 39.22 -16.16 42.96
CA ASN A 25 38.49 -15.11 43.65
C ASN A 25 36.97 -15.24 43.49
N LYS A 26 36.31 -15.73 44.56
CA LYS A 26 34.85 -15.93 44.63
C LYS A 26 34.04 -14.66 44.28
N VAL A 27 34.53 -13.47 44.65
CA VAL A 27 33.84 -12.18 44.43
C VAL A 27 33.85 -11.80 42.95
N LEU A 28 35.00 -11.97 42.28
CA LEU A 28 35.16 -11.65 40.86
C LEU A 28 34.39 -12.65 39.97
N LYS A 29 34.38 -13.93 40.36
CA LYS A 29 33.56 -14.98 39.73
C LYS A 29 32.08 -14.62 39.74
N ALA A 30 31.56 -14.24 40.92
CA ALA A 30 30.17 -13.80 41.06
C ALA A 30 29.86 -12.58 40.18
N LYS A 31 30.72 -11.56 40.17
CA LYS A 31 30.54 -10.35 39.33
C LYS A 31 30.50 -10.66 37.82
N LYS A 32 31.31 -11.61 37.34
CA LYS A 32 31.32 -12.07 35.93
C LYS A 32 30.00 -12.76 35.56
N ILE A 33 29.52 -13.65 36.43
CA ILE A 33 28.24 -14.36 36.27
C ILE A 33 27.08 -13.36 36.26
N HIS A 34 27.05 -12.39 37.19
CA HIS A 34 26.00 -11.35 37.21
C HIS A 34 25.97 -10.49 35.92
N LYS A 35 27.14 -10.11 35.39
CA LYS A 35 27.24 -9.35 34.14
C LYS A 35 26.76 -10.16 32.93
N GLN A 36 27.09 -11.45 32.87
CA GLN A 36 26.60 -12.36 31.82
C GLN A 36 25.09 -12.55 31.92
N ASN A 37 24.56 -12.80 33.13
CA ASN A 37 23.13 -12.95 33.37
C ASN A 37 22.35 -11.68 32.98
N ARG A 38 22.88 -10.47 33.26
CA ARG A 38 22.25 -9.21 32.82
C ARG A 38 22.18 -9.09 31.30
N LYS A 39 23.24 -9.48 30.58
CA LYS A 39 23.25 -9.49 29.11
C LYS A 39 22.24 -10.49 28.53
N ILE A 40 22.13 -11.68 29.13
CA ILE A 40 21.17 -12.71 28.69
C ILE A 40 19.74 -12.22 28.94
N LYS A 41 19.45 -11.68 30.13
CA LYS A 41 18.14 -11.08 30.45
C LYS A 41 17.78 -9.95 29.49
N PHE A 42 18.73 -9.07 29.16
CA PHE A 42 18.50 -8.00 28.19
C PHE A 42 18.19 -8.54 26.78
N ARG A 43 18.91 -9.56 26.32
CA ARG A 43 18.62 -10.22 25.03
C ARG A 43 17.23 -10.88 25.03
N MET A 44 16.82 -11.50 26.13
CA MET A 44 15.48 -12.08 26.27
C MET A 44 14.40 -11.00 26.18
N ILE A 45 14.56 -9.89 26.90
CA ILE A 45 13.62 -8.76 26.86
C ILE A 45 13.54 -8.19 25.44
N LEU A 46 14.69 -8.00 24.77
CA LEU A 46 14.74 -7.49 23.41
C LEU A 46 14.09 -8.45 22.41
N ASN A 47 14.27 -9.76 22.57
CA ASN A 47 13.61 -10.76 21.73
C ASN A 47 12.08 -10.74 21.91
N THR A 48 11.60 -10.65 23.16
CA THR A 48 10.16 -10.51 23.44
C THR A 48 9.59 -9.22 22.88
N ALA A 49 10.31 -8.10 23.02
CA ALA A 49 9.91 -6.81 22.45
C ALA A 49 9.87 -6.85 20.92
N PHE A 50 10.80 -7.56 20.28
CA PHE A 50 10.81 -7.75 18.83
C PHE A 50 9.57 -8.53 18.34
N ILE A 51 9.23 -9.64 19.00
CA ILE A 51 8.02 -10.42 18.69
C ILE A 51 6.77 -9.57 18.89
N PHE A 52 6.71 -8.80 19.98
CA PHE A 52 5.59 -7.90 20.24
C PHE A 52 5.46 -6.82 19.16
N SER A 53 6.58 -6.23 18.74
CA SER A 53 6.60 -5.25 17.64
C SER A 53 6.04 -5.84 16.35
N LEU A 54 6.34 -7.10 16.03
CA LEU A 54 5.76 -7.77 14.86
C LEU A 54 4.24 -7.90 14.96
N CYS A 55 3.71 -8.23 16.14
CA CYS A 55 2.25 -8.24 16.36
C CYS A 55 1.62 -6.86 16.17
N PHE A 56 2.25 -5.79 16.64
CA PHE A 56 1.76 -4.42 16.43
C PHE A 56 1.70 -4.03 14.96
N ILE A 57 2.74 -4.40 14.19
CA ILE A 57 2.79 -4.14 12.75
C ILE A 57 1.61 -4.82 12.04
N ILE A 58 1.29 -6.06 12.41
CA ILE A 58 0.16 -6.81 11.85
C ILE A 58 -1.17 -6.09 12.17
N ILE A 59 -1.37 -5.69 13.42
CA ILE A 59 -2.60 -4.99 13.83
C ILE A 59 -2.76 -3.65 13.09
N TYR A 60 -1.69 -2.87 13.00
CA TYR A 60 -1.69 -1.60 12.26
C TYR A 60 -2.08 -1.81 10.79
N ARG A 61 -1.60 -2.89 10.16
CA ARG A 61 -1.99 -3.25 8.81
C ARG A 61 -3.46 -3.57 8.67
N TYR A 62 -4.01 -4.37 9.59
CA TYR A 62 -5.44 -4.66 9.57
C TYR A 62 -6.29 -3.40 9.75
N ALA A 63 -5.83 -2.42 10.53
CA ALA A 63 -6.53 -1.15 10.66
C ALA A 63 -6.56 -0.36 9.34
N LEU A 64 -5.41 -0.22 8.66
CA LEU A 64 -5.34 0.45 7.35
C LEU A 64 -6.18 -0.24 6.28
N VAL A 65 -6.13 -1.57 6.22
CA VAL A 65 -6.97 -2.37 5.32
C VAL A 65 -8.44 -2.12 5.60
N THR A 66 -8.83 -2.03 6.88
CA THR A 66 -10.23 -1.76 7.26
C THR A 66 -10.68 -0.37 6.80
N GLU A 67 -9.83 0.64 6.94
CA GLU A 67 -10.11 2.00 6.47
C GLU A 67 -10.27 2.05 4.94
N LEU A 68 -9.37 1.40 4.20
CA LEU A 68 -9.47 1.29 2.74
C LEU A 68 -10.73 0.56 2.30
N ASN A 69 -11.12 -0.53 2.98
CA ASN A 69 -12.37 -1.23 2.69
C ASN A 69 -13.59 -0.33 2.93
N TYR A 70 -13.55 0.50 3.98
CA TYR A 70 -14.62 1.45 4.25
C TYR A 70 -14.72 2.53 3.15
N GLU A 71 -13.58 3.02 2.67
CA GLU A 71 -13.53 3.96 1.55
C GLU A 71 -14.07 3.35 0.26
N ILE A 72 -13.69 2.10 -0.04
CA ILE A 72 -14.20 1.35 -1.19
C ILE A 72 -15.71 1.16 -1.09
N ASP A 73 -16.23 0.76 0.07
CA ASP A 73 -17.68 0.59 0.28
C ASP A 73 -18.43 1.92 0.10
N LYS A 74 -17.88 3.01 0.65
CA LYS A 74 -18.45 4.35 0.48
C LYS A 74 -18.48 4.77 -0.98
N LEU A 75 -17.39 4.59 -1.71
CA LEU A 75 -17.28 4.95 -3.12
C LEU A 75 -18.20 4.08 -3.99
N GLY A 76 -18.32 2.79 -3.65
CA GLY A 76 -19.27 1.86 -4.27
C GLY A 76 -20.71 2.30 -4.11
N ARG A 77 -21.12 2.69 -2.89
CA ARG A 77 -22.47 3.23 -2.63
C ARG A 77 -22.74 4.51 -3.41
N GLN A 78 -21.78 5.43 -3.47
CA GLN A 78 -21.92 6.67 -4.25
C GLN A 78 -22.06 6.38 -5.75
N TYR A 79 -21.34 5.37 -6.24
CA TYR A 79 -21.45 4.94 -7.63
C TYR A 79 -22.81 4.29 -7.93
N GLU A 80 -23.31 3.44 -7.03
CA GLU A 80 -24.65 2.85 -7.14
C GLU A 80 -25.75 3.92 -7.11
N GLU A 81 -25.66 4.89 -6.19
CA GLU A 81 -26.58 6.01 -6.09
C GLU A 81 -26.62 6.84 -7.38
N LEU A 82 -25.45 7.14 -7.96
CA LEU A 82 -25.36 7.88 -9.22
C LEU A 82 -25.91 7.08 -10.41
N LEU A 83 -25.71 5.76 -10.42
CA LEU A 83 -26.30 4.88 -11.42
C LEU A 83 -27.82 4.85 -11.31
N GLU A 84 -28.36 4.74 -10.09
CA GLU A 84 -29.80 4.79 -9.84
C GLU A 84 -30.38 6.14 -10.28
N GLU A 85 -29.72 7.25 -9.97
CA GLU A 85 -30.11 8.58 -10.42
C GLU A 85 -30.12 8.67 -11.95
N LYS A 86 -29.07 8.21 -12.62
CA LYS A 86 -28.99 8.16 -14.08
C LYS A 86 -30.15 7.36 -14.68
N THR A 87 -30.39 6.15 -14.19
CA THR A 87 -31.47 5.30 -14.70
C THR A 87 -32.85 5.93 -14.48
N THR A 88 -33.04 6.61 -13.36
CA THR A 88 -34.28 7.35 -13.07
C THR A 88 -34.46 8.51 -14.04
N LEU A 89 -33.41 9.31 -14.28
CA LEU A 89 -33.42 10.41 -15.24
C LEU A 89 -33.66 9.92 -16.68
N GLU A 90 -33.05 8.80 -17.07
CA GLU A 90 -33.29 8.18 -18.39
C GLU A 90 -34.75 7.72 -18.54
N PHE A 91 -35.33 7.11 -17.50
CA PHE A 91 -36.74 6.73 -17.48
C PHE A 91 -37.67 7.95 -17.54
N GLU A 92 -37.37 9.02 -16.80
CA GLU A 92 -38.11 10.28 -16.87
C GLU A 92 -38.02 10.94 -18.24
N LEU A 93 -36.83 10.91 -18.87
CA LEU A 93 -36.62 11.41 -20.22
C LEU A 93 -37.45 10.60 -21.22
N GLU A 94 -37.44 9.27 -21.15
CA GLU A 94 -38.25 8.41 -22.01
C GLU A 94 -39.75 8.70 -21.84
N LYS A 95 -40.19 8.88 -20.60
CA LYS A 95 -41.58 9.29 -20.29
C LYS A 95 -41.90 10.69 -20.81
N GLY A 96 -40.94 11.62 -20.78
CA GLY A 96 -41.07 12.98 -21.31
C GLY A 96 -41.07 13.04 -22.83
N MET A 97 -40.27 12.19 -23.47
CA MET A 97 -40.20 11.95 -24.91
C MET A 97 -41.33 11.06 -25.42
N ASN A 98 -42.25 10.64 -24.56
CA ASN A 98 -43.42 9.88 -24.97
C ASN A 98 -44.17 10.67 -26.05
N LEU A 99 -44.17 10.11 -27.26
CA LEU A 99 -44.74 10.70 -28.46
C LEU A 99 -46.19 11.16 -28.23
N ALA A 100 -46.94 10.45 -27.39
CA ALA A 100 -48.31 10.81 -27.03
C ALA A 100 -48.39 12.14 -26.25
N LYS A 101 -47.44 12.40 -25.34
CA LYS A 101 -47.39 13.63 -24.56
C LYS A 101 -46.91 14.81 -25.42
N ILE A 102 -45.96 14.55 -26.32
CA ILE A 102 -45.52 15.53 -27.34
C ILE A 102 -46.70 15.88 -28.27
N GLU A 103 -47.44 14.88 -28.75
CA GLU A 103 -48.61 15.06 -29.61
C GLU A 103 -49.73 15.85 -28.91
N GLU A 104 -49.98 15.55 -27.64
CA GLU A 104 -50.96 16.27 -26.81
C GLU A 104 -50.59 17.74 -26.66
N ILE A 105 -49.33 18.05 -26.31
CA ILE A 105 -48.85 19.43 -26.17
C ILE A 105 -48.87 20.16 -27.52
N ALA A 106 -48.43 19.50 -28.59
CA ALA A 106 -48.41 20.05 -29.94
C ALA A 106 -49.82 20.41 -30.41
N ARG A 107 -50.79 19.51 -30.22
CA ARG A 107 -52.19 19.74 -30.65
C ARG A 107 -52.91 20.74 -29.76
N ASN A 108 -52.81 20.60 -28.44
CA ASN A 108 -53.68 21.33 -27.50
C ASN A 108 -53.09 22.69 -27.08
N LYS A 109 -51.77 22.81 -26.95
CA LYS A 109 -51.12 24.07 -26.53
C LYS A 109 -50.55 24.86 -27.70
N LEU A 110 -50.00 24.19 -28.70
CA LEU A 110 -49.35 24.84 -29.85
C LEU A 110 -50.26 24.91 -31.09
N GLY A 111 -51.45 24.29 -31.05
CA GLY A 111 -52.39 24.30 -32.17
C GLY A 111 -51.88 23.56 -33.42
N MET A 112 -50.87 22.71 -33.29
CA MET A 112 -50.30 21.96 -34.41
C MET A 112 -51.28 20.88 -34.88
N VAL A 113 -51.33 20.69 -36.19
CA VAL A 113 -52.16 19.68 -36.86
C VAL A 113 -51.26 18.72 -37.60
N ARG A 114 -51.68 17.46 -37.72
CA ARG A 114 -50.91 16.42 -38.41
C ARG A 114 -50.82 16.78 -39.90
N PRO A 115 -49.62 16.83 -40.51
CA PRO A 115 -49.46 17.19 -41.93
C PRO A 115 -50.06 16.11 -42.85
N ASP A 116 -50.55 16.53 -44.02
CA ASP A 116 -51.03 15.62 -45.06
C ASP A 116 -49.86 15.01 -45.85
N LYS A 117 -50.08 13.88 -46.53
CA LYS A 117 -49.03 13.10 -47.21
C LYS A 117 -48.22 13.91 -48.23
N ASN A 118 -48.82 14.97 -48.79
CA ASN A 118 -48.19 15.84 -49.79
C ASN A 118 -47.28 16.92 -49.18
N GLN A 119 -47.16 17.00 -47.84
CA GLN A 119 -46.39 18.03 -47.12
C GLN A 119 -45.11 17.51 -46.47
N ILE A 120 -44.67 16.29 -46.80
CA ILE A 120 -43.52 15.61 -46.16
C ILE A 120 -42.29 15.63 -47.08
N VAL A 121 -41.13 16.06 -46.57
CA VAL A 121 -39.83 16.04 -47.26
C VAL A 121 -38.78 15.32 -46.40
N ASN A 122 -38.09 14.33 -46.95
CA ASN A 122 -37.07 13.55 -46.25
C ASN A 122 -35.69 14.18 -46.41
N VAL A 123 -34.94 14.32 -45.31
CA VAL A 123 -33.55 14.83 -45.28
C VAL A 123 -32.61 13.77 -44.69
N SER A 124 -31.40 13.65 -45.27
CA SER A 124 -30.38 12.69 -44.85
C SER A 124 -29.40 13.32 -43.86
N VAL A 125 -29.07 12.62 -42.78
CA VAL A 125 -28.14 13.08 -41.74
C VAL A 125 -26.86 12.23 -41.77
N PRO A 126 -25.66 12.83 -41.93
CA PRO A 126 -24.38 12.11 -41.89
C PRO A 126 -24.00 11.70 -40.46
N LYS A 127 -23.29 10.56 -40.30
CA LYS A 127 -23.03 9.87 -39.02
C LYS A 127 -21.54 9.68 -38.68
N ASP A 128 -20.68 10.66 -38.93
CA ASP A 128 -19.24 10.47 -38.73
C ASP A 128 -18.71 11.29 -37.55
N ASP A 129 -18.61 10.65 -36.37
CA ASP A 129 -17.82 11.12 -35.23
C ASP A 129 -16.44 10.46 -35.27
N TYR A 130 -15.35 11.24 -35.24
CA TYR A 130 -13.97 10.73 -35.17
C TYR A 130 -13.27 11.20 -33.89
N THR A 131 -12.54 10.28 -33.23
CA THR A 131 -11.65 10.58 -32.10
C THR A 131 -10.22 10.16 -32.46
N VAL A 132 -9.26 11.05 -32.25
CA VAL A 132 -7.83 10.82 -32.50
C VAL A 132 -7.16 10.56 -31.16
N ALA A 133 -6.65 9.34 -30.96
CA ALA A 133 -5.86 8.99 -29.79
C ALA A 133 -4.42 9.52 -29.95
N ALA A 134 -3.98 10.37 -29.02
CA ALA A 134 -2.63 10.89 -28.94
C ALA A 134 -1.64 9.80 -28.48
N ALA A 135 -0.50 9.70 -29.16
CA ALA A 135 0.56 8.74 -28.86
C ALA A 135 1.35 9.15 -27.61
N GLU A 136 1.59 8.18 -26.71
CA GLU A 136 2.39 8.34 -25.50
C GLU A 136 3.90 8.30 -25.80
N GLU A 137 4.63 9.33 -25.38
CA GLU A 137 6.09 9.33 -25.36
C GLU A 137 6.64 8.70 -24.08
N LYS A 138 7.49 7.67 -24.26
CA LYS A 138 8.26 7.03 -23.20
C LYS A 138 9.63 7.70 -23.06
N THR A 139 9.96 8.23 -21.89
CA THR A 139 11.33 8.57 -21.51
C THR A 139 11.76 7.80 -20.27
N LYS A 140 12.65 6.82 -20.49
CA LYS A 140 13.50 6.19 -19.48
C LYS A 140 14.70 7.10 -19.21
N SER A 141 15.15 7.21 -17.96
CA SER A 141 16.55 7.58 -17.68
C SER A 141 17.04 6.94 -16.38
N GLU A 142 18.05 6.09 -16.55
CA GLU A 142 18.68 5.20 -15.61
C GLU A 142 19.71 5.93 -14.73
N ALA A 143 19.47 5.98 -13.42
CA ALA A 143 20.52 6.24 -12.41
C ALA A 143 20.23 5.50 -11.08
N GLN A 144 19.58 4.34 -11.18
CA GLN A 144 18.88 3.63 -10.10
C GLN A 144 19.59 2.34 -9.64
N GLY A 145 20.93 2.36 -9.53
CA GLY A 145 21.67 1.10 -9.29
C GLY A 145 21.66 0.59 -7.86
N LEU A 146 21.82 1.47 -6.85
CA LEU A 146 22.17 1.05 -5.49
C LEU A 146 21.35 1.74 -4.40
N PHE A 147 21.15 3.06 -4.48
CA PHE A 147 20.19 3.75 -3.61
C PHE A 147 18.77 3.31 -3.94
N ASP A 148 18.45 3.11 -5.21
CA ASP A 148 17.16 2.57 -5.62
C ASP A 148 16.96 1.13 -5.20
N ALA A 149 17.99 0.30 -5.09
CA ALA A 149 17.83 -1.04 -4.53
C ALA A 149 17.53 -0.98 -3.01
N LEU A 150 18.07 0.02 -2.31
CA LEU A 150 17.89 0.20 -0.86
C LEU A 150 16.55 0.89 -0.54
N VAL A 151 16.22 1.93 -1.29
CA VAL A 151 14.92 2.60 -1.28
C VAL A 151 13.85 1.66 -1.80
N TYR A 152 14.08 0.84 -2.83
CA TYR A 152 13.13 -0.20 -3.25
C TYR A 152 12.96 -1.25 -2.18
N LYS A 153 14.00 -1.68 -1.47
CA LYS A 153 13.83 -2.61 -0.34
C LYS A 153 13.01 -1.97 0.77
N ILE A 154 13.37 -0.77 1.23
CA ILE A 154 12.65 -0.05 2.28
C ILE A 154 11.22 0.27 1.85
N ASN A 155 11.03 0.77 0.63
CA ASN A 155 9.74 1.10 0.05
C ASN A 155 8.93 -0.16 -0.29
N SER A 156 9.55 -1.30 -0.61
CA SER A 156 8.86 -2.58 -0.77
C SER A 156 8.38 -3.11 0.58
N PHE A 157 9.14 -2.87 1.66
CA PHE A 157 8.68 -3.13 3.02
C PHE A 157 7.62 -2.10 3.46
N ALA A 158 7.75 -0.84 3.04
CA ALA A 158 6.83 0.23 3.37
C ALA A 158 5.54 0.21 2.54
N SER A 159 5.53 -0.28 1.30
CA SER A 159 4.35 -0.54 0.46
C SER A 159 3.74 -1.91 0.76
N LEU A 160 4.51 -2.78 1.42
CA LEU A 160 3.93 -3.87 2.20
C LEU A 160 3.34 -3.37 3.52
N LEU A 161 3.39 -2.06 3.80
CA LEU A 161 2.83 -1.42 4.98
C LEU A 161 1.83 -0.29 4.68
N TYR A 162 1.91 0.36 3.52
CA TYR A 162 0.97 1.28 2.87
C TYR A 162 0.23 0.48 1.80
#